data_AF-A0A0R3T3Z9-F1
#
_entry.id   AF-A0A0R3T3Z9-F1
#
_cell.length_a   1.000
_cell.length_b   1.000
_cell.length_c   1.000
_cell.angle_alpha   90.00
_cell.angle_beta   90.00
_cell.angle_gamma   90.00
#
_symmetry.space_group_name_H-M   'P 1'
#
loop_
_entity.id
_entity.type
_entity.pdbx_description
1 polymer ?
#
loop_
_entity_poly.entity_id
_entity_poly.type
_entity_poly.pdbx_seq_one_letter_code
_entity_poly.pdbx_strand_id
1 'polypeptide(L)'
;MFKEVKPDVKAFVEKQKREREQRKTDRDRQNATLRIQPANESDSTMLNLLLSFVLTMTNCNKWKILKDEKLKPGLKTITDSLTRYIVSQGLYPALKQLLLKGLALHIPVLTQLSLTAIFSLVLRPMILNDFSSESISLFVIHILSVPGFVLHINSLANETYDVIVQERLCSRVITFLYEKLPDPSLLSSFDGSYILCLIANLIQLSLLEVEVLVDLCEKFCIVLSKLLDVLGGYVGQKKSNLTCWHPILGWFSKPLDNFLQTSEPHVRNQLRLLWHGRMVRLLFADLYQQEGLDSSDPNSLTPSTSQSKTPRFRLTEQTDSERRAVEGLLPVNPPSFVSRHNGRGFSDRFGLSAFLRQLKGRTPSKRDEKTKYAHHWPRDNGSVKLEQLPNSIKAVCMLYCFTIGSLKEIRNDILAGLTLGDFLPRMWRLINCAGSVKDWAVLLTLPRAGWQLEPHSSHLLHLFASATSNLLM
;
A
#
# COMPACT_ATOMS: atom_id res chain seq x y z
N MET A 1 -53.19 -41.03 -0.22
CA MET A 1 -52.32 -40.96 -1.42
C MET A 1 -51.37 -39.75 -1.32
N PHE A 2 -50.48 -39.72 -0.34
CA PHE A 2 -49.37 -38.75 -0.33
C PHE A 2 -48.12 -39.48 -0.81
N LYS A 3 -47.82 -39.36 -2.11
CA LYS A 3 -46.58 -39.90 -2.67
C LYS A 3 -45.40 -39.19 -2.02
N GLU A 4 -44.36 -39.97 -1.78
CA GLU A 4 -43.13 -39.54 -1.09
C GLU A 4 -42.59 -38.25 -1.72
N VAL A 5 -42.38 -37.24 -0.87
CA VAL A 5 -41.64 -36.03 -1.27
C VAL A 5 -40.24 -36.49 -1.67
N LYS A 6 -39.89 -36.33 -2.96
CA LYS A 6 -38.57 -36.74 -3.48
C LYS A 6 -37.47 -36.23 -2.54
N PRO A 7 -36.52 -37.09 -2.12
CA PRO A 7 -35.57 -36.77 -1.04
C PRO A 7 -34.77 -35.49 -1.32
N ASP A 8 -34.50 -35.21 -2.58
CA ASP A 8 -33.81 -34.02 -3.10
C ASP A 8 -34.52 -32.70 -2.75
N VAL A 9 -35.86 -32.64 -2.83
CA VAL A 9 -36.65 -31.45 -2.48
C VAL A 9 -36.62 -31.22 -0.97
N LYS A 10 -36.67 -32.29 -0.17
CA LYS A 10 -36.59 -32.20 1.29
C LYS A 10 -35.21 -31.74 1.74
N ALA A 11 -34.14 -32.24 1.11
CA ALA A 11 -32.77 -31.79 1.32
C ALA A 11 -32.57 -30.32 0.92
N PHE A 12 -33.12 -29.88 -0.21
CA PHE A 12 -33.07 -28.48 -0.65
C PHE A 12 -33.79 -27.54 0.33
N VAL A 13 -34.98 -27.91 0.82
CA VAL A 13 -35.74 -27.14 1.80
C VAL A 13 -35.01 -27.08 3.15
N GLU A 14 -34.41 -28.17 3.61
CA GLU A 14 -33.56 -28.14 4.82
C GLU A 14 -32.33 -27.26 4.63
N LYS A 15 -31.63 -27.35 3.50
CA LYS A 15 -30.48 -26.49 3.19
C LYS A 15 -30.89 -25.01 3.22
N GLN A 16 -31.99 -24.65 2.57
CA GLN A 16 -32.53 -23.29 2.59
C GLN A 16 -32.98 -22.83 3.99
N LYS A 17 -33.52 -23.73 4.81
CA LYS A 17 -33.86 -23.43 6.21
C LYS A 17 -32.60 -23.15 7.04
N ARG A 18 -31.59 -24.02 6.96
CA ARG A 18 -30.29 -23.84 7.64
C ARG A 18 -29.61 -22.54 7.19
N GLU A 19 -29.58 -22.25 5.88
CA GLU A 19 -29.04 -20.98 5.37
C GLU A 19 -29.79 -19.74 5.90
N ARG A 20 -31.11 -19.80 6.07
CA ARG A 20 -31.90 -18.70 6.64
C ARG A 20 -31.67 -18.54 8.15
N GLU A 21 -31.56 -19.65 8.89
CA GLU A 21 -31.24 -19.65 10.32
C GLU A 21 -29.82 -19.16 10.59
N GLN A 22 -28.85 -19.56 9.75
CA GLN A 22 -27.48 -19.05 9.73
C GLN A 22 -27.49 -17.52 9.54
N ARG A 23 -28.09 -17.01 8.45
CA ARG A 23 -28.20 -15.57 8.17
C ARG A 23 -28.89 -14.78 9.30
N LYS A 24 -29.89 -15.37 9.96
CA LYS A 24 -30.55 -14.74 11.12
C LYS A 24 -29.59 -14.66 12.30
N THR A 25 -28.93 -15.77 12.65
CA THR A 25 -27.94 -15.82 13.74
C THR A 25 -26.77 -14.86 13.51
N ASP A 26 -26.25 -14.79 12.28
CA ASP A 26 -25.17 -13.88 11.90
C ASP A 26 -25.60 -12.42 12.04
N ARG A 27 -26.81 -12.07 11.58
CA ARG A 27 -27.39 -10.74 11.77
C ARG A 27 -27.61 -10.40 13.24
N ASP A 28 -28.09 -11.35 14.03
CA ASP A 28 -28.36 -11.14 15.46
C ASP A 28 -27.04 -11.02 16.27
N ARG A 29 -25.96 -11.70 15.85
CA ARG A 29 -24.58 -11.49 16.34
C ARG A 29 -24.04 -10.11 15.96
N GLN A 30 -24.19 -9.71 14.71
CA GLN A 30 -23.80 -8.37 14.24
C GLN A 30 -24.56 -7.27 15.00
N ASN A 31 -25.85 -7.49 15.29
CA ASN A 31 -26.67 -6.64 16.16
C ASN A 31 -26.19 -6.60 17.62
N ALA A 32 -25.62 -7.69 18.15
CA ALA A 32 -25.03 -7.70 19.49
C ALA A 32 -23.73 -6.87 19.54
N THR A 33 -22.84 -7.00 18.56
CA THR A 33 -21.66 -6.13 18.43
C THR A 33 -22.04 -4.66 18.15
N LEU A 34 -23.19 -4.43 17.51
CA LEU A 34 -23.78 -3.10 17.35
C LEU A 34 -24.22 -2.46 18.68
N ARG A 35 -24.36 -3.20 19.80
CA ARG A 35 -24.74 -2.61 21.11
C ARG A 35 -23.60 -1.92 21.86
N ILE A 36 -22.40 -2.49 21.89
CA ILE A 36 -21.26 -1.88 22.63
C ILE A 36 -20.80 -0.61 21.90
N GLN A 37 -20.83 0.54 22.57
CA GLN A 37 -20.40 1.83 22.02
C GLN A 37 -19.14 2.31 22.76
N PRO A 38 -17.93 2.21 22.18
CA PRO A 38 -16.68 2.59 22.86
C PRO A 38 -16.64 4.02 23.42
N ALA A 39 -17.49 4.93 22.92
CA ALA A 39 -17.62 6.31 23.39
C ALA A 39 -18.31 6.46 24.74
N ASN A 40 -19.07 5.46 25.20
CA ASN A 40 -19.69 5.47 26.52
C ASN A 40 -18.71 4.86 27.54
N GLU A 41 -18.46 5.54 28.66
CA GLU A 41 -17.48 5.11 29.67
C GLU A 41 -17.79 3.72 30.27
N SER A 42 -19.08 3.43 30.49
CA SER A 42 -19.57 2.11 30.92
C SER A 42 -19.23 1.00 29.91
N ASP A 43 -19.44 1.28 28.63
CA ASP A 43 -19.23 0.32 27.54
C ASP A 43 -17.75 0.14 27.25
N SER A 44 -16.93 1.19 27.39
CA SER A 44 -15.47 1.13 27.31
C SER A 44 -14.89 0.26 28.44
N THR A 45 -15.42 0.40 29.65
CA THR A 45 -15.06 -0.45 30.80
C THR A 45 -15.44 -1.91 30.54
N MET A 46 -16.69 -2.16 30.12
CA MET A 46 -17.18 -3.50 29.78
C MET A 46 -16.39 -4.12 28.61
N LEU A 47 -16.04 -3.32 27.60
CA LEU A 47 -15.20 -3.73 26.47
C LEU A 47 -13.83 -4.21 26.95
N ASN A 48 -13.14 -3.44 27.80
CA ASN A 48 -11.83 -3.81 28.32
C ASN A 48 -11.89 -5.08 29.18
N LEU A 49 -12.95 -5.28 29.97
CA LEU A 49 -13.20 -6.52 30.70
C LEU A 49 -13.38 -7.72 29.75
N LEU A 50 -14.20 -7.58 28.71
CA LEU A 50 -14.43 -8.63 27.70
C LEU A 50 -13.15 -8.96 26.91
N LEU A 51 -12.40 -7.95 26.47
CA LEU A 51 -11.12 -8.12 25.77
C LEU A 51 -10.10 -8.85 26.66
N SER A 52 -9.97 -8.44 27.93
CA SER A 52 -9.10 -9.08 28.91
C SER A 52 -9.49 -10.54 29.18
N PHE A 53 -10.79 -10.82 29.30
CA PHE A 53 -11.32 -12.17 29.45
C PHE A 53 -10.97 -13.05 28.24
N VAL A 54 -11.27 -12.62 27.01
CA VAL A 54 -10.97 -13.41 25.79
C VAL A 54 -9.46 -13.58 25.61
N LEU A 55 -8.65 -12.55 25.88
CA LEU A 55 -7.18 -12.63 25.84
C LEU A 55 -6.61 -13.63 26.84
N THR A 56 -7.21 -13.73 28.03
CA THR A 56 -6.80 -14.69 29.06
C THR A 56 -7.24 -16.10 28.65
N MET A 57 -8.49 -16.29 28.26
CA MET A 57 -9.04 -17.60 27.87
C MET A 57 -8.36 -18.19 26.62
N THR A 58 -7.79 -17.37 25.74
CA THR A 58 -7.05 -17.82 24.55
C THR A 58 -5.52 -17.84 24.75
N ASN A 59 -5.01 -17.68 25.98
CA ASN A 59 -3.56 -17.80 26.25
C ASN A 59 -3.27 -18.36 27.65
N CYS A 60 -3.01 -19.67 27.71
CA CYS A 60 -2.67 -20.38 28.94
C CYS A 60 -1.32 -19.96 29.57
N ASN A 61 -0.39 -19.35 28.82
CA ASN A 61 0.92 -18.96 29.35
C ASN A 61 0.82 -17.83 30.40
N LYS A 62 -0.29 -17.09 30.45
CA LYS A 62 -0.54 -16.05 31.46
C LYS A 62 -1.27 -16.57 32.71
N TRP A 63 -1.62 -17.86 32.77
CA TRP A 63 -2.40 -18.42 33.88
C TRP A 63 -1.51 -18.75 35.08
N LYS A 64 -1.59 -17.94 36.15
CA LYS A 64 -0.81 -18.13 37.41
C LYS A 64 -1.02 -19.49 38.09
N ILE A 65 -2.09 -20.21 37.76
CA ILE A 65 -2.42 -21.56 38.25
C ILE A 65 -1.54 -22.63 37.59
N LEU A 66 -0.96 -22.34 36.43
CA LEU A 66 -0.24 -23.29 35.57
C LEU A 66 1.22 -23.47 36.05
N LYS A 67 1.38 -23.95 37.29
CA LYS A 67 2.67 -24.32 37.89
C LYS A 67 3.13 -25.74 37.50
N ASP A 68 2.21 -26.58 37.04
CA ASP A 68 2.51 -27.94 36.58
C ASP A 68 2.71 -27.95 35.06
N GLU A 69 3.96 -28.07 34.63
CA GLU A 69 4.36 -28.15 33.22
C GLU A 69 3.72 -29.36 32.49
N LYS A 70 3.26 -30.41 33.20
CA LYS A 70 2.60 -31.57 32.58
C LYS A 70 1.20 -31.26 32.05
N LEU A 71 0.49 -30.29 32.64
CA LEU A 71 -0.86 -29.89 32.20
C LEU A 71 -0.83 -28.87 31.06
N LYS A 72 0.29 -28.16 30.90
CA LYS A 72 0.55 -27.13 29.89
C LYS A 72 0.24 -27.54 28.44
N PRO A 73 0.68 -28.71 27.92
CA PRO A 73 0.33 -29.12 26.55
C PRO A 73 -1.18 -29.31 26.35
N GLY A 74 -1.86 -29.99 27.28
CA GLY A 74 -3.31 -30.22 27.18
C GLY A 74 -4.12 -28.92 27.26
N LEU A 75 -3.76 -28.02 28.18
CA LEU A 75 -4.39 -26.71 28.28
C LEU A 75 -4.13 -25.85 27.02
N LYS A 76 -2.92 -25.91 26.44
CA LYS A 76 -2.62 -25.25 25.17
C LYS A 76 -3.51 -25.77 24.03
N THR A 77 -3.66 -27.09 23.89
CA THR A 77 -4.57 -27.69 22.88
C THR A 77 -6.01 -27.21 23.03
N ILE A 78 -6.48 -27.01 24.28
CA ILE A 78 -7.80 -26.43 24.55
C ILE A 78 -7.86 -24.95 24.14
N THR A 79 -6.89 -24.13 24.52
CA THR A 79 -6.87 -22.69 24.12
C THR A 79 -6.75 -22.50 22.62
N ASP A 80 -5.99 -23.35 21.93
CA ASP A 80 -5.83 -23.34 20.48
C ASP A 80 -7.14 -23.73 19.78
N SER A 81 -7.85 -24.72 20.33
CA SER A 81 -9.15 -25.16 19.81
C SER A 81 -10.25 -24.13 20.06
N LEU A 82 -10.24 -23.47 21.22
CA LEU A 82 -11.11 -22.33 21.52
C LEU A 82 -10.82 -21.16 20.57
N THR A 83 -9.55 -20.87 20.29
CA THR A 83 -9.14 -19.81 19.35
C THR A 83 -9.66 -20.09 17.94
N ARG A 84 -9.47 -21.32 17.43
CA ARG A 84 -10.02 -21.75 16.12
C ARG A 84 -11.56 -21.69 16.09
N TYR A 85 -12.24 -22.08 17.17
CA TYR A 85 -13.69 -21.96 17.28
C TYR A 85 -14.16 -20.48 17.27
N ILE A 86 -13.52 -19.60 18.03
CA ILE A 86 -13.89 -18.17 18.06
C ILE A 86 -13.73 -17.52 16.68
N VAL A 87 -12.70 -17.88 15.91
CA VAL A 87 -12.55 -17.44 14.51
C VAL A 87 -13.73 -17.94 13.66
N SER A 88 -14.08 -19.23 13.73
CA SER A 88 -15.20 -19.80 12.95
C SER A 88 -16.57 -19.22 13.33
N GLN A 89 -16.70 -18.65 14.53
CA GLN A 89 -17.92 -17.96 14.98
C GLN A 89 -17.99 -16.47 14.58
N GLY A 90 -16.99 -15.95 13.85
CA GLY A 90 -17.02 -14.58 13.28
C GLY A 90 -16.21 -13.54 14.05
N LEU A 91 -15.08 -13.91 14.67
CA LEU A 91 -14.19 -12.98 15.37
C LEU A 91 -13.83 -11.74 14.55
N TYR A 92 -13.32 -11.94 13.33
CA TYR A 92 -12.84 -10.86 12.47
C TYR A 92 -13.94 -9.85 12.09
N PRO A 93 -15.14 -10.26 11.62
CA PRO A 93 -16.30 -9.38 11.47
C PRO A 93 -16.67 -8.61 12.75
N ALA A 94 -16.64 -9.24 13.93
CA ALA A 94 -16.96 -8.57 15.19
C ALA A 94 -15.90 -7.51 15.56
N LEU A 95 -14.61 -7.83 15.39
CA LEU A 95 -13.52 -6.89 15.61
C LEU A 95 -13.55 -5.74 14.58
N LYS A 96 -13.93 -5.98 13.32
CA LYS A 96 -14.18 -4.91 12.34
C LYS A 96 -15.19 -3.88 12.85
N GLN A 97 -16.34 -4.33 13.32
CA GLN A 97 -17.40 -3.44 13.82
C GLN A 97 -16.95 -2.64 15.04
N LEU A 98 -16.20 -3.27 15.94
CA LEU A 98 -15.61 -2.60 17.09
C LEU A 98 -14.57 -1.53 16.69
N LEU A 99 -13.68 -1.87 15.76
CA LEU A 99 -12.66 -0.95 15.25
C LEU A 99 -13.28 0.21 14.46
N LEU A 100 -14.33 -0.02 13.66
CA LEU A 100 -15.05 1.07 12.96
C LEU A 100 -15.63 2.08 13.97
N LYS A 101 -16.35 1.61 14.98
CA LYS A 101 -16.89 2.46 16.06
C LYS A 101 -15.83 3.15 16.91
N GLY A 102 -14.63 2.60 16.96
CA GLY A 102 -13.55 3.04 17.84
C GLY A 102 -12.49 3.93 17.19
N LEU A 103 -12.24 3.74 15.89
CA LEU A 103 -11.17 4.38 15.11
C LEU A 103 -11.69 5.20 13.92
N ALA A 104 -12.79 4.78 13.27
CA ALA A 104 -13.29 5.47 12.07
C ALA A 104 -14.15 6.69 12.42
N LEU A 105 -13.59 7.53 13.30
CA LEU A 105 -14.11 8.79 13.82
C LEU A 105 -13.02 9.86 13.66
N HIS A 106 -13.39 11.15 13.72
CA HIS A 106 -12.42 12.23 13.58
C HIS A 106 -11.36 12.22 14.70
N ILE A 107 -11.76 11.76 15.89
CA ILE A 107 -10.88 11.49 17.03
C ILE A 107 -11.10 10.02 17.43
N PRO A 108 -10.04 9.19 17.51
CA PRO A 108 -10.17 7.80 17.94
C PRO A 108 -10.56 7.75 19.42
N VAL A 109 -11.45 6.82 19.75
CA VAL A 109 -12.05 6.64 21.07
C VAL A 109 -11.50 5.41 21.80
N LEU A 110 -10.95 4.44 21.07
CA LEU A 110 -10.28 3.29 21.67
C LEU A 110 -8.99 3.71 22.38
N THR A 111 -8.87 3.31 23.64
CA THR A 111 -7.63 3.48 24.42
C THR A 111 -6.51 2.60 23.86
N GLN A 112 -5.26 2.95 24.16
CA GLN A 112 -4.08 2.12 23.91
C GLN A 112 -4.29 0.67 24.38
N LEU A 113 -4.81 0.47 25.60
CA LEU A 113 -5.09 -0.85 26.16
C LEU A 113 -6.08 -1.63 25.30
N SER A 114 -7.18 -1.01 24.91
CA SER A 114 -8.22 -1.62 24.07
C SER A 114 -7.66 -1.99 22.69
N LEU A 115 -6.89 -1.09 22.06
CA LEU A 115 -6.33 -1.29 20.72
C LEU A 115 -5.26 -2.40 20.70
N THR A 116 -4.31 -2.38 21.64
CA THR A 116 -3.29 -3.45 21.81
C THR A 116 -3.96 -4.80 22.08
N ALA A 117 -5.06 -4.81 22.85
CA ALA A 117 -5.82 -6.01 23.13
C ALA A 117 -6.54 -6.56 21.89
N ILE A 118 -7.19 -5.70 21.10
CA ILE A 118 -7.80 -6.08 19.82
C ILE A 118 -6.74 -6.63 18.86
N PHE A 119 -5.61 -5.94 18.70
CA PHE A 119 -4.52 -6.39 17.83
C PHE A 119 -3.96 -7.76 18.26
N SER A 120 -3.78 -7.96 19.57
CA SER A 120 -3.35 -9.24 20.15
C SER A 120 -4.34 -10.39 19.84
N LEU A 121 -5.65 -10.09 19.77
CA LEU A 121 -6.69 -11.06 19.37
C LEU A 121 -6.73 -11.29 17.85
N VAL A 122 -6.34 -10.30 17.05
CA VAL A 122 -6.20 -10.41 15.59
C VAL A 122 -5.01 -11.29 15.19
N LEU A 123 -3.83 -11.06 15.77
CA LEU A 123 -2.64 -11.83 15.38
C LEU A 123 -2.62 -13.25 15.93
N ARG A 124 -3.18 -13.50 17.12
CA ARG A 124 -3.06 -14.81 17.78
C ARG A 124 -3.57 -15.98 16.91
N PRO A 125 -4.73 -15.90 16.22
CA PRO A 125 -5.14 -16.94 15.27
C PRO A 125 -4.31 -16.98 13.99
N MET A 126 -3.65 -15.87 13.57
CA MET A 126 -2.76 -15.88 12.41
C MET A 126 -1.48 -16.65 12.74
N ILE A 127 -0.85 -16.34 13.88
CA ILE A 127 0.34 -17.04 14.38
C ILE A 127 0.02 -18.52 14.64
N LEU A 128 -1.14 -18.85 15.24
CA LEU A 128 -1.55 -20.23 15.51
C LEU A 128 -1.71 -21.08 14.24
N ASN A 129 -2.03 -20.48 13.10
CA ASN A 129 -2.21 -21.15 11.82
C ASN A 129 -1.05 -20.83 10.84
N ASP A 130 0.14 -20.50 11.35
CA ASP A 130 1.36 -20.18 10.59
C ASP A 130 1.14 -19.19 9.42
N PHE A 131 0.26 -18.20 9.63
CA PHE A 131 -0.16 -17.21 8.64
C PHE A 131 -0.75 -17.82 7.36
N SER A 132 -1.62 -18.82 7.51
CA SER A 132 -2.37 -19.43 6.41
C SER A 132 -3.08 -18.38 5.52
N SER A 133 -3.21 -18.68 4.23
CA SER A 133 -3.89 -17.82 3.24
C SER A 133 -5.30 -17.39 3.66
N GLU A 134 -6.03 -18.22 4.42
CA GLU A 134 -7.35 -17.87 4.96
C GLU A 134 -7.25 -16.83 6.08
N SER A 135 -6.31 -17.01 7.01
CA SER A 135 -6.10 -16.08 8.13
C SER A 135 -5.64 -14.69 7.65
N ILE A 136 -4.75 -14.62 6.65
CA ILE A 136 -4.36 -13.34 6.04
C ILE A 136 -5.54 -12.72 5.29
N SER A 137 -6.34 -13.50 4.56
CA SER A 137 -7.55 -13.00 3.88
C SER A 137 -8.52 -12.34 4.87
N LEU A 138 -8.82 -13.00 5.99
CA LEU A 138 -9.67 -12.46 7.06
C LEU A 138 -9.08 -11.18 7.67
N PHE A 139 -7.77 -11.14 7.94
CA PHE A 139 -7.09 -9.94 8.41
C PHE A 139 -7.22 -8.77 7.43
N VAL A 140 -6.95 -9.01 6.14
CA VAL A 140 -6.98 -7.98 5.10
C VAL A 140 -8.40 -7.42 4.90
N ILE A 141 -9.42 -8.28 4.78
CA ILE A 141 -10.82 -7.90 4.51
C ILE A 141 -11.48 -7.21 5.72
N HIS A 142 -11.14 -7.64 6.95
CA HIS A 142 -11.85 -7.19 8.14
C HIS A 142 -11.08 -6.19 9.01
N ILE A 143 -9.75 -6.22 9.02
CA ILE A 143 -8.93 -5.40 9.92
C ILE A 143 -8.14 -4.36 9.13
N LEU A 144 -7.33 -4.78 8.15
CA LEU A 144 -6.52 -3.86 7.35
C LEU A 144 -7.36 -2.97 6.41
N SER A 145 -8.62 -3.33 6.15
CA SER A 145 -9.57 -2.46 5.47
C SER A 145 -10.17 -1.36 6.38
N VAL A 146 -9.94 -1.35 7.69
CA VAL A 146 -10.55 -0.36 8.59
C VAL A 146 -9.84 0.99 8.45
N PRO A 147 -10.56 2.12 8.24
CA PRO A 147 -9.95 3.44 8.10
C PRO A 147 -9.01 3.78 9.27
N GLY A 148 -7.82 4.31 8.97
CA GLY A 148 -6.86 4.76 9.98
C GLY A 148 -6.27 3.66 10.87
N PHE A 149 -6.54 2.37 10.63
CA PHE A 149 -6.08 1.29 11.52
C PHE A 149 -4.57 1.31 11.78
N VAL A 150 -3.75 1.38 10.72
CA VAL A 150 -2.28 1.40 10.86
C VAL A 150 -1.79 2.74 11.44
N LEU A 151 -2.50 3.84 11.13
CA LEU A 151 -2.22 5.16 11.69
C LEU A 151 -2.35 5.15 13.22
N HIS A 152 -3.47 4.64 13.73
CA HIS A 152 -3.76 4.61 15.15
C HIS A 152 -2.95 3.56 15.91
N ILE A 153 -2.59 2.44 15.27
CA ILE A 153 -1.63 1.49 15.85
C ILE A 153 -0.27 2.17 16.06
N ASN A 154 0.23 2.91 15.06
CA ASN A 154 1.50 3.61 15.14
C ASN A 154 1.50 4.82 16.11
N SER A 155 0.35 5.43 16.39
CA SER A 155 0.27 6.59 17.30
C SER A 155 -0.16 6.24 18.73
N LEU A 156 -0.95 5.18 18.93
CA LEU A 156 -1.53 4.83 20.24
C LEU A 156 -0.94 3.55 20.85
N ALA A 157 -0.26 2.69 20.07
CA ALA A 157 0.09 1.34 20.52
C ALA A 157 1.52 0.94 20.10
N ASN A 158 2.53 1.72 20.52
CA ASN A 158 3.92 1.50 20.11
C ASN A 158 4.48 0.10 20.41
N GLU A 159 4.06 -0.57 21.49
CA GLU A 159 4.41 -1.98 21.77
C GLU A 159 3.92 -2.96 20.68
N THR A 160 2.87 -2.57 19.94
CA THR A 160 2.31 -3.35 18.83
C THR A 160 3.18 -3.23 17.57
N TYR A 161 3.89 -2.11 17.38
CA TYR A 161 4.83 -1.93 16.26
C TYR A 161 5.93 -3.00 16.27
N ASP A 162 6.51 -3.30 17.43
CA ASP A 162 7.59 -4.30 17.54
C ASP A 162 7.09 -5.69 17.09
N VAL A 163 5.83 -6.02 17.36
CA VAL A 163 5.19 -7.28 16.89
C VAL A 163 4.94 -7.27 15.38
N ILE A 164 4.57 -6.13 14.79
CA ILE A 164 4.41 -5.99 13.32
C ILE A 164 5.72 -6.34 12.61
N VAL A 165 6.83 -5.75 13.07
CA VAL A 165 8.17 -5.95 12.51
C VAL A 165 8.68 -7.38 12.76
N GLN A 166 8.53 -7.90 14.00
CA GLN A 166 8.93 -9.26 14.35
C GLN A 166 8.24 -10.31 13.46
N GLU A 167 6.93 -10.18 13.26
CA GLU A 167 6.14 -11.14 12.48
C GLU A 167 6.19 -10.88 10.96
N ARG A 168 6.85 -9.80 10.51
CA ARG A 168 6.99 -9.36 9.12
C ARG A 168 5.65 -9.22 8.38
N LEU A 169 4.68 -8.57 9.02
CA LEU A 169 3.30 -8.54 8.52
C LEU A 169 3.19 -7.88 7.14
N CYS A 170 3.93 -6.81 6.87
CA CYS A 170 3.97 -6.16 5.58
C CYS A 170 4.38 -7.15 4.47
N SER A 171 5.43 -7.94 4.73
CA SER A 171 5.96 -8.92 3.78
C SER A 171 4.94 -10.01 3.43
N ARG A 172 4.27 -10.54 4.47
CA ARG A 172 3.24 -11.57 4.34
C ARG A 172 2.01 -11.04 3.60
N VAL A 173 1.55 -9.85 3.93
CA VAL A 173 0.37 -9.23 3.31
C VAL A 173 0.63 -8.85 1.85
N ILE A 174 1.78 -8.23 1.53
CA ILE A 174 2.12 -7.88 0.14
C ILE A 174 2.23 -9.15 -0.71
N THR A 175 2.88 -10.20 -0.20
CA THR A 175 3.04 -11.46 -0.94
C THR A 175 1.69 -12.15 -1.17
N PHE A 176 0.87 -12.27 -0.12
CA PHE A 176 -0.50 -12.80 -0.22
C PHE A 176 -1.35 -12.01 -1.23
N LEU A 177 -1.34 -10.68 -1.17
CA LEU A 177 -2.10 -9.82 -2.07
C LEU A 177 -1.61 -9.96 -3.52
N TYR A 178 -0.30 -10.03 -3.73
CA TYR A 178 0.29 -10.21 -5.06
C TYR A 178 -0.15 -11.54 -5.71
N GLU A 179 -0.22 -12.62 -4.93
CA GLU A 179 -0.67 -13.94 -5.38
C GLU A 179 -2.19 -14.05 -5.54
N LYS A 180 -2.98 -13.33 -4.72
CA LYS A 180 -4.44 -13.49 -4.66
C LYS A 180 -5.26 -12.40 -5.34
N LEU A 181 -4.72 -11.22 -5.65
CA LEU A 181 -5.47 -10.23 -6.44
C LEU A 181 -5.90 -10.68 -7.84
N PRO A 182 -5.18 -11.57 -8.55
CA PRO A 182 -5.66 -12.15 -9.81
C PRO A 182 -6.92 -13.02 -9.66
N ASP A 183 -7.25 -13.47 -8.44
CA ASP A 183 -8.44 -14.26 -8.15
C ASP A 183 -9.64 -13.34 -7.87
N PRO A 184 -10.71 -13.38 -8.69
CA PRO A 184 -11.88 -12.53 -8.50
C PRO A 184 -12.65 -12.82 -7.20
N SER A 185 -12.44 -13.97 -6.55
CA SER A 185 -13.10 -14.30 -5.28
C SER A 185 -12.71 -13.33 -4.17
N LEU A 186 -11.42 -12.99 -4.06
CA LEU A 186 -10.93 -12.02 -3.08
C LEU A 186 -11.47 -10.61 -3.38
N LEU A 187 -11.43 -10.20 -4.66
CA LEU A 187 -11.94 -8.89 -5.09
C LEU A 187 -13.45 -8.74 -4.81
N SER A 188 -14.24 -9.80 -5.01
CA SER A 188 -15.67 -9.80 -4.70
C SER A 188 -15.99 -9.72 -3.19
N SER A 189 -15.01 -10.03 -2.33
CA SER A 189 -15.14 -10.00 -0.88
C SER A 189 -14.86 -8.62 -0.27
N PHE A 190 -14.24 -7.71 -1.04
CA PHE A 190 -14.10 -6.31 -0.63
C PHE A 190 -15.36 -5.51 -0.94
N ASP A 191 -15.82 -4.75 0.05
CA ASP A 191 -16.66 -3.60 -0.26
C ASP A 191 -15.78 -2.54 -0.96
N GLY A 192 -16.13 -2.19 -2.20
CA GLY A 192 -15.36 -1.27 -3.03
C GLY A 192 -15.11 0.09 -2.37
N SER A 193 -15.98 0.50 -1.44
CA SER A 193 -15.84 1.73 -0.65
C SER A 193 -14.67 1.68 0.35
N TYR A 194 -14.30 0.49 0.83
CA TYR A 194 -13.20 0.26 1.79
C TYR A 194 -11.85 -0.08 1.15
N ILE A 195 -11.78 -0.26 -0.18
CA ILE A 195 -10.52 -0.51 -0.90
C ILE A 195 -9.55 0.65 -0.73
N LEU A 196 -10.04 1.89 -0.70
CA LEU A 196 -9.20 3.08 -0.46
C LEU A 196 -8.55 3.05 0.93
N CYS A 197 -9.26 2.56 1.94
CA CYS A 197 -8.75 2.40 3.30
C CYS A 197 -7.69 1.30 3.39
N LEU A 198 -7.87 0.20 2.64
CA LEU A 198 -6.83 -0.84 2.50
C LEU A 198 -5.56 -0.27 1.86
N ILE A 199 -5.68 0.48 0.76
CA ILE A 199 -4.53 1.14 0.10
C ILE A 199 -3.81 2.09 1.08
N ALA A 200 -4.56 2.94 1.78
CA ALA A 200 -4.03 3.88 2.77
C ALA A 200 -3.25 3.18 3.90
N ASN A 201 -3.81 2.10 4.47
CA ASN A 201 -3.14 1.31 5.50
C ASN A 201 -1.91 0.54 4.96
N LEU A 202 -1.96 0.03 3.73
CA LEU A 202 -0.80 -0.64 3.10
C LEU A 202 0.37 0.33 2.88
N ILE A 203 0.10 1.57 2.44
CA ILE A 203 1.12 2.62 2.27
C ILE A 203 1.80 2.92 3.60
N GLN A 204 1.04 3.07 4.68
CA GLN A 204 1.64 3.34 5.98
C GLN A 204 2.38 2.12 6.54
N LEU A 205 1.82 0.91 6.40
CA LEU A 205 2.44 -0.33 6.86
C LEU A 205 3.80 -0.57 6.17
N SER A 206 3.94 -0.26 4.87
CA SER A 206 5.21 -0.38 4.18
C SER A 206 6.26 0.66 4.59
N LEU A 207 5.84 1.80 5.15
CA LEU A 207 6.73 2.80 5.77
C LEU A 207 7.14 2.45 7.21
N LEU A 208 6.47 1.48 7.85
CA LEU A 208 6.86 0.91 9.14
C LEU A 208 7.95 -0.17 8.97
N GLU A 209 7.89 -0.93 7.88
CA GLU A 209 8.85 -1.99 7.51
C GLU A 209 9.64 -1.61 6.24
N VAL A 210 10.45 -0.55 6.31
CA VAL A 210 11.15 0.03 5.13
C VAL A 210 12.06 -0.97 4.41
N GLU A 211 12.74 -1.87 5.14
CA GLU A 211 13.57 -2.93 4.55
C GLU A 211 12.72 -3.85 3.64
N VAL A 212 11.55 -4.25 4.12
CA VAL A 212 10.58 -5.08 3.38
C VAL A 212 10.03 -4.35 2.16
N LEU A 213 9.81 -3.03 2.26
CA LEU A 213 9.38 -2.22 1.12
C LEU A 213 10.45 -2.15 0.01
N VAL A 214 11.73 -2.08 0.37
CA VAL A 214 12.83 -2.14 -0.61
C VAL A 214 12.88 -3.52 -1.28
N ASP A 215 12.87 -4.60 -0.48
CA ASP A 215 12.90 -5.98 -0.97
C ASP A 215 11.70 -6.35 -1.86
N LEU A 216 10.51 -5.81 -1.57
CA LEU A 216 9.25 -6.14 -2.26
C LEU A 216 8.70 -4.99 -3.12
N CYS A 217 9.52 -3.98 -3.46
CA CYS A 217 9.08 -2.76 -4.13
C CYS A 217 8.20 -3.02 -5.39
N GLU A 218 8.64 -3.92 -6.28
CA GLU A 218 7.88 -4.29 -7.47
C GLU A 218 6.51 -4.92 -7.13
N LYS A 219 6.47 -5.87 -6.18
CA LYS A 219 5.21 -6.50 -5.75
C LYS A 219 4.28 -5.49 -5.09
N PHE A 220 4.80 -4.61 -4.24
CA PHE A 220 4.07 -3.53 -3.59
C PHE A 220 3.41 -2.62 -4.63
N CYS A 221 4.18 -2.13 -5.60
CA CYS A 221 3.67 -1.27 -6.67
C CYS A 221 2.60 -1.95 -7.52
N ILE A 222 2.79 -3.22 -7.88
CA ILE A 222 1.79 -4.00 -8.65
C ILE A 222 0.50 -4.20 -7.83
N VAL A 223 0.60 -4.55 -6.55
CA VAL A 223 -0.57 -4.71 -5.65
C VAL A 223 -1.36 -3.40 -5.54
N LEU A 224 -0.70 -2.27 -5.24
CA LEU A 224 -1.39 -0.99 -5.13
C LEU A 224 -2.00 -0.55 -6.46
N SER A 225 -1.30 -0.74 -7.59
CA SER A 225 -1.83 -0.44 -8.92
C SER A 225 -3.10 -1.24 -9.23
N LYS A 226 -3.12 -2.55 -8.92
CA LYS A 226 -4.27 -3.42 -9.16
C LYS A 226 -5.45 -3.07 -8.23
N LEU A 227 -5.20 -2.68 -6.97
CA LEU A 227 -6.24 -2.13 -6.09
C LEU A 227 -6.79 -0.78 -6.60
N LEU A 228 -5.93 0.09 -7.14
CA LEU A 228 -6.31 1.38 -7.71
C LEU A 228 -7.09 1.24 -9.02
N ASP A 229 -6.80 0.24 -9.85
CA ASP A 229 -7.57 -0.11 -11.06
C ASP A 229 -9.00 -0.57 -10.71
N VAL A 230 -9.13 -1.50 -9.75
CA VAL A 230 -10.43 -1.94 -9.23
C VAL A 230 -11.22 -0.75 -8.66
N LEU A 231 -10.57 0.14 -7.92
CA LEU A 231 -11.20 1.36 -7.41
C LEU A 231 -11.62 2.31 -8.53
N GLY A 232 -10.79 2.47 -9.57
CA GLY A 232 -11.05 3.27 -10.75
C GLY A 232 -12.29 2.80 -11.53
N GLY A 233 -12.55 1.48 -11.54
CA GLY A 233 -13.77 0.89 -12.09
C GLY A 233 -15.07 1.38 -11.42
N TYR A 234 -15.01 1.92 -10.20
CA TYR A 234 -16.16 2.52 -9.50
C TYR A 234 -16.25 4.04 -9.63
N VAL A 235 -15.23 4.71 -10.19
CA VAL A 235 -15.17 6.17 -10.32
C VAL A 235 -15.82 6.63 -11.63
N GLY A 236 -17.00 7.21 -11.52
CA GLY A 236 -17.72 7.82 -12.64
C GLY A 236 -17.04 9.08 -13.17
N GLN A 237 -17.31 9.40 -14.45
CA GLN A 237 -16.91 10.67 -15.06
C GLN A 237 -17.96 11.79 -14.87
N LYS A 238 -19.19 11.43 -14.46
CA LYS A 238 -20.34 12.35 -14.34
C LYS A 238 -21.23 11.95 -13.17
N LYS A 239 -21.93 12.92 -12.61
CA LYS A 239 -23.03 12.71 -11.65
C LYS A 239 -24.13 11.85 -12.29
N SER A 240 -24.60 10.87 -11.54
CA SER A 240 -25.78 10.05 -11.82
C SER A 240 -26.61 9.87 -10.54
N ASN A 241 -27.83 9.35 -10.66
CA ASN A 241 -28.68 9.02 -9.51
C ASN A 241 -28.13 7.84 -8.66
N LEU A 242 -27.08 7.15 -9.14
CA LEU A 242 -26.45 6.00 -8.47
C LEU A 242 -25.02 6.31 -7.98
N THR A 243 -24.60 7.58 -8.01
CA THR A 243 -23.25 8.00 -7.59
C THR A 243 -23.31 9.03 -6.47
N CYS A 244 -22.51 8.82 -5.44
CA CYS A 244 -22.20 9.82 -4.41
C CYS A 244 -20.96 10.64 -4.80
N TRP A 245 -20.71 11.75 -4.10
CA TRP A 245 -19.47 12.51 -4.23
C TRP A 245 -18.48 12.12 -3.12
N HIS A 246 -17.23 11.87 -3.46
CA HIS A 246 -16.16 11.52 -2.53
C HIS A 246 -14.97 12.50 -2.67
N PRO A 247 -14.49 13.16 -1.59
CA PRO A 247 -13.46 14.21 -1.69
C PRO A 247 -12.12 13.81 -2.31
N ILE A 248 -11.81 12.51 -2.38
CA ILE A 248 -10.56 11.97 -2.96
C ILE A 248 -10.77 11.38 -4.37
N LEU A 249 -11.99 10.92 -4.68
CA LEU A 249 -12.28 10.08 -5.87
C LEU A 249 -13.20 10.78 -6.89
N GLY A 250 -13.95 11.80 -6.48
CA GLY A 250 -14.98 12.44 -7.29
C GLY A 250 -16.30 11.66 -7.25
N TRP A 251 -16.96 11.49 -8.40
CA TRP A 251 -18.22 10.74 -8.49
C TRP A 251 -17.98 9.24 -8.32
N PHE A 252 -18.55 8.63 -7.29
CA PHE A 252 -18.29 7.25 -6.89
C PHE A 252 -19.58 6.42 -6.86
N SER A 253 -19.57 5.25 -7.48
CA SER A 253 -20.76 4.41 -7.75
C SER A 253 -21.13 3.41 -6.64
N LYS A 254 -20.42 3.42 -5.51
CA LYS A 254 -20.76 2.64 -4.31
C LYS A 254 -21.28 3.58 -3.22
N PRO A 255 -22.15 3.10 -2.30
CA PRO A 255 -22.55 3.88 -1.15
C PRO A 255 -21.35 4.16 -0.24
N LEU A 256 -21.39 5.31 0.45
CA LEU A 256 -20.45 5.66 1.51
C LEU A 256 -21.22 5.68 2.83
N ASP A 257 -20.73 4.94 3.82
CA ASP A 257 -21.27 5.00 5.17
C ASP A 257 -20.67 6.19 5.98
N ASN A 258 -21.21 6.40 7.17
CA ASN A 258 -20.79 7.50 8.04
C ASN A 258 -19.34 7.32 8.54
N PHE A 259 -18.84 6.09 8.66
CA PHE A 259 -17.48 5.81 9.12
C PHE A 259 -16.47 6.27 8.07
N LEU A 260 -16.69 5.92 6.80
CA LEU A 260 -15.85 6.36 5.68
C LEU A 260 -15.82 7.89 5.54
N GLN A 261 -16.98 8.55 5.69
CA GLN A 261 -17.04 10.02 5.62
C GLN A 261 -16.32 10.68 6.80
N THR A 262 -16.48 10.16 8.03
CA THR A 262 -15.90 10.77 9.24
C THR A 262 -14.38 10.53 9.35
N SER A 263 -13.89 9.44 8.77
CA SER A 263 -12.46 9.07 8.77
C SER A 263 -11.68 9.46 7.51
N GLU A 264 -12.32 10.15 6.56
CA GLU A 264 -11.69 10.67 5.34
C GLU A 264 -10.38 11.45 5.59
N PRO A 265 -10.24 12.31 6.63
CA PRO A 265 -8.99 13.01 6.91
C PRO A 265 -7.82 12.07 7.20
N HIS A 266 -8.06 10.97 7.92
CA HIS A 266 -7.04 9.97 8.25
C HIS A 266 -6.58 9.25 6.98
N VAL A 267 -7.54 8.80 6.17
CA VAL A 267 -7.29 8.14 4.87
C VAL A 267 -6.52 9.08 3.94
N ARG A 268 -6.90 10.35 3.84
CA ARG A 268 -6.19 11.37 3.05
C ARG A 268 -4.75 11.57 3.52
N ASN A 269 -4.52 11.66 4.84
CA ASN A 269 -3.18 11.82 5.41
C ASN A 269 -2.29 10.60 5.16
N GLN A 270 -2.84 9.38 5.28
CA GLN A 270 -2.13 8.14 4.94
C GLN A 270 -1.79 8.07 3.45
N LEU A 271 -2.72 8.44 2.55
CA LEU A 271 -2.47 8.47 1.11
C LEU A 271 -1.37 9.48 0.74
N ARG A 272 -1.34 10.66 1.37
CA ARG A 272 -0.30 11.70 1.14
C ARG A 272 1.12 11.20 1.36
N LEU A 273 1.32 10.16 2.18
CA LEU A 273 2.63 9.53 2.36
C LEU A 273 3.17 8.93 1.05
N LEU A 274 2.30 8.55 0.10
CA LEU A 274 2.69 7.91 -1.17
C LEU A 274 3.47 8.84 -2.10
N TRP A 275 3.16 10.13 -2.12
CA TRP A 275 3.89 11.16 -2.89
C TRP A 275 4.71 12.08 -1.99
N HIS A 276 4.93 11.70 -0.73
CA HIS A 276 5.88 12.37 0.15
C HIS A 276 7.32 11.99 -0.22
N GLY A 277 8.25 12.95 -0.14
CA GLY A 277 9.62 12.78 -0.65
C GLY A 277 10.39 11.56 -0.08
N ARG A 278 10.07 11.10 1.13
CA ARG A 278 10.61 9.85 1.70
C ARG A 278 10.19 8.62 0.88
N MET A 279 8.89 8.48 0.59
CA MET A 279 8.36 7.36 -0.18
C MET A 279 8.83 7.43 -1.64
N VAL A 280 8.79 8.61 -2.25
CA VAL A 280 9.25 8.80 -3.65
C VAL A 280 10.71 8.36 -3.80
N ARG A 281 11.60 8.72 -2.87
CA ARG A 281 13.01 8.29 -2.88
C ARG A 281 13.20 6.79 -2.65
N LEU A 282 12.38 6.16 -1.81
CA LEU A 282 12.43 4.72 -1.57
C LEU A 282 11.96 3.93 -2.80
N LEU A 283 10.82 4.30 -3.38
CA LEU A 283 10.26 3.64 -4.56
C LEU A 283 11.16 3.85 -5.79
N PHE A 284 11.64 5.07 -6.02
CA PHE A 284 12.57 5.38 -7.11
C PHE A 284 14.05 5.22 -6.71
N ALA A 285 14.39 4.36 -5.74
CA ALA A 285 15.78 4.18 -5.29
C ALA A 285 16.74 3.88 -6.46
N ASP A 286 16.32 3.06 -7.42
CA ASP A 286 17.11 2.71 -8.62
C ASP A 286 17.34 3.91 -9.57
N LEU A 287 16.43 4.89 -9.60
CA LEU A 287 16.61 6.14 -10.36
C LEU A 287 17.57 7.09 -9.64
N TYR A 288 17.54 7.09 -8.30
CA TYR A 288 18.41 7.92 -7.46
C TYR A 288 19.85 7.38 -7.36
N GLN A 289 20.05 6.06 -7.46
CA GLN A 289 21.38 5.42 -7.49
C GLN A 289 22.15 5.63 -8.79
N GLN A 290 21.55 6.23 -9.83
CA GLN A 290 22.23 6.52 -11.11
C GLN A 290 23.15 7.76 -11.02
N GLU A 291 24.21 7.68 -10.22
CA GLU A 291 25.23 8.73 -10.06
C GLU A 291 25.98 9.07 -11.38
N GLY A 292 25.92 8.17 -12.38
CA GLY A 292 26.45 8.42 -13.73
C GLY A 292 25.68 9.46 -14.55
N LEU A 293 24.51 9.91 -14.10
CA LEU A 293 23.70 10.93 -14.80
C LEU A 293 24.05 12.38 -14.44
N ASP A 294 24.88 12.59 -13.41
CA ASP A 294 25.32 13.91 -12.96
C ASP A 294 26.78 14.23 -13.38
N SER A 295 27.47 13.31 -14.05
CA SER A 295 28.88 13.47 -14.48
C SER A 295 29.09 13.16 -15.96
N SER A 296 28.99 14.20 -16.81
CA SER A 296 29.44 14.15 -18.21
C SER A 296 30.08 15.47 -18.66
N ASP A 297 31.10 15.89 -17.92
CA ASP A 297 32.11 16.86 -18.37
C ASP A 297 33.31 16.09 -18.97
N PRO A 298 33.43 15.98 -20.31
CA PRO A 298 34.61 15.39 -20.93
C PRO A 298 35.72 16.44 -21.05
N ASN A 299 36.40 16.78 -19.95
CA ASN A 299 37.78 17.32 -19.93
C ASN A 299 38.31 17.60 -18.51
N SER A 300 38.93 16.60 -17.88
CA SER A 300 40.03 16.82 -16.92
C SER A 300 40.84 15.55 -16.69
N LEU A 301 41.90 15.37 -17.50
CA LEU A 301 42.97 14.40 -17.24
C LEU A 301 44.07 15.07 -16.40
N THR A 302 44.23 14.67 -15.13
CA THR A 302 45.51 14.70 -14.40
C THR A 302 45.49 13.68 -13.24
N PRO A 303 46.62 13.05 -12.86
CA PRO A 303 46.64 11.92 -11.93
C PRO A 303 47.13 12.24 -10.50
N SER A 304 46.69 11.42 -9.53
CA SER A 304 47.25 11.20 -8.18
C SER A 304 47.10 12.36 -7.15
N THR A 305 47.00 12.20 -5.82
CA THR A 305 47.23 11.03 -4.93
C THR A 305 46.37 11.10 -3.63
N SER A 306 46.00 9.93 -3.07
CA SER A 306 45.76 9.62 -1.63
C SER A 306 44.75 10.37 -0.72
N GLN A 307 43.87 9.57 -0.10
CA GLN A 307 43.23 9.70 1.25
C GLN A 307 42.22 10.85 1.47
N SER A 308 40.93 10.58 1.75
CA SER A 308 40.53 10.14 3.10
C SER A 308 39.03 9.76 3.24
N LYS A 309 38.75 8.84 4.18
CA LYS A 309 37.49 8.62 4.95
C LYS A 309 36.15 8.49 4.20
N THR A 310 35.73 7.25 3.99
CA THR A 310 34.31 6.86 3.86
C THR A 310 33.56 7.03 5.18
N PRO A 311 32.36 7.66 5.21
CA PRO A 311 31.43 7.51 6.32
C PRO A 311 30.63 6.21 6.14
N ARG A 312 30.91 5.18 6.94
CA ARG A 312 29.96 4.07 7.12
C ARG A 312 28.75 4.60 7.87
N PHE A 313 27.57 4.60 7.23
CA PHE A 313 26.30 4.77 7.94
C PHE A 313 26.18 3.70 9.05
N ARG A 314 26.06 4.13 10.31
CA ARG A 314 25.66 3.27 11.44
C ARG A 314 24.19 3.53 11.73
N LEU A 315 23.35 2.52 11.46
CA LEU A 315 21.90 2.64 11.40
C LEU A 315 21.22 2.31 12.75
N THR A 316 21.76 2.78 13.88
CA THR A 316 21.36 2.27 15.22
C THR A 316 20.96 3.34 16.25
N GLU A 317 21.03 4.64 15.93
CA GLU A 317 20.67 5.73 16.87
C GLU A 317 19.48 6.59 16.40
N GLN A 318 18.87 6.25 15.25
CA GLN A 318 17.88 7.12 14.60
C GLN A 318 16.41 6.84 15.00
N THR A 319 16.14 5.75 15.71
CA THR A 319 14.77 5.24 15.92
C THR A 319 13.87 6.12 16.79
N ASP A 320 14.42 6.80 17.81
CA ASP A 320 13.60 7.57 18.76
C ASP A 320 13.34 9.02 18.32
N SER A 321 14.21 9.61 17.50
CA SER A 321 13.95 10.89 16.84
C SER A 321 12.98 10.73 15.66
N GLU A 322 13.05 9.61 14.94
CA GLU A 322 12.15 9.31 13.81
C GLU A 322 10.70 9.03 14.23
N ARG A 323 10.48 8.45 15.42
CA ARG A 323 9.13 8.24 15.99
C ARG A 323 8.35 9.57 16.11
N ARG A 324 9.01 10.66 16.52
CA ARG A 324 8.38 11.99 16.68
C ARG A 324 8.03 12.67 15.35
N ALA A 325 8.70 12.32 14.25
CA ALA A 325 8.41 12.89 12.93
C ALA A 325 7.04 12.48 12.37
N VAL A 326 6.37 11.50 12.99
CA VAL A 326 5.06 10.97 12.57
C VAL A 326 3.88 11.64 13.34
N GLU A 327 4.14 12.41 14.39
CA GLU A 327 3.10 13.05 15.22
C GLU A 327 2.71 14.48 14.76
N GLY A 328 3.37 15.00 13.73
CA GLY A 328 2.99 16.25 13.05
C GLY A 328 3.58 17.54 13.63
N LEU A 329 3.37 18.63 12.88
CA LEU A 329 3.93 19.99 13.05
C LEU A 329 5.40 20.18 12.58
N LEU A 330 5.54 20.77 11.38
CA LEU A 330 6.75 21.47 10.89
C LEU A 330 7.14 22.61 11.86
N PRO A 331 8.42 23.06 11.95
CA PRO A 331 9.33 23.39 10.83
C PRO A 331 10.80 22.91 11.05
N VAL A 332 11.84 23.23 10.27
CA VAL A 332 12.10 24.18 9.17
C VAL A 332 12.90 23.45 8.06
N ASN A 333 12.82 23.89 6.81
CA ASN A 333 13.77 23.46 5.76
C ASN A 333 15.24 23.66 6.20
N PRO A 334 16.17 22.72 5.94
CA PRO A 334 17.58 23.09 5.86
C PRO A 334 17.76 24.12 4.72
N PRO A 335 18.70 25.07 4.84
CA PRO A 335 18.79 26.18 3.92
C PRO A 335 19.06 25.71 2.48
N SER A 336 18.48 26.43 1.54
CA SER A 336 18.71 26.26 0.12
C SER A 336 20.20 26.36 -0.19
N PHE A 337 20.79 25.26 -0.68
CA PHE A 337 22.06 25.33 -1.40
C PHE A 337 21.81 26.01 -2.75
N VAL A 338 21.77 27.34 -2.73
CA VAL A 338 21.86 28.18 -3.92
C VAL A 338 23.26 27.98 -4.49
N SER A 339 23.40 26.98 -5.38
CA SER A 339 24.59 26.85 -6.18
C SER A 339 24.63 28.00 -7.18
N ARG A 340 25.27 29.11 -6.78
CA ARG A 340 25.59 30.24 -7.65
C ARG A 340 26.63 29.81 -8.68
N HIS A 341 26.19 29.22 -9.78
CA HIS A 341 26.99 29.15 -11.00
C HIS A 341 26.43 30.11 -12.06
N ASN A 342 27.02 31.31 -12.10
CA ASN A 342 27.06 32.09 -13.33
C ASN A 342 27.93 31.31 -14.33
N GLY A 343 27.31 30.67 -15.32
CA GLY A 343 27.99 29.91 -16.37
C GLY A 343 27.13 29.86 -17.62
N ARG A 344 27.65 30.34 -18.75
CA ARG A 344 26.89 30.46 -20.01
C ARG A 344 26.80 29.10 -20.72
N GLY A 345 25.66 28.85 -21.37
CA GLY A 345 25.59 27.96 -22.54
C GLY A 345 25.23 26.50 -22.28
N PHE A 346 23.96 26.23 -21.93
CA PHE A 346 23.40 24.87 -21.95
C PHE A 346 22.16 24.80 -22.87
N SER A 347 22.36 25.11 -24.16
CA SER A 347 21.30 25.02 -25.19
C SER A 347 21.68 24.04 -26.32
N ASP A 348 20.65 23.49 -26.94
CA ASP A 348 20.63 22.93 -28.31
C ASP A 348 21.09 21.48 -28.58
N ARG A 349 21.51 20.66 -27.60
CA ARG A 349 21.77 19.21 -27.86
C ARG A 349 20.83 18.18 -27.20
N PHE A 350 20.23 18.47 -26.04
CA PHE A 350 19.40 17.49 -25.28
C PHE A 350 18.06 18.05 -24.78
N GLY A 351 17.59 19.15 -25.36
CA GLY A 351 16.35 19.82 -24.94
C GLY A 351 15.07 19.09 -25.36
N LEU A 352 14.02 19.19 -24.54
CA LEU A 352 12.66 18.74 -24.86
C LEU A 352 12.17 19.28 -26.21
N SER A 353 12.56 20.51 -26.57
CA SER A 353 12.27 21.14 -27.87
C SER A 353 12.92 20.41 -29.05
N ALA A 354 14.08 19.79 -28.88
CA ALA A 354 14.75 18.99 -29.91
C ALA A 354 14.07 17.62 -30.07
N PHE A 355 13.69 16.97 -28.97
CA PHE A 355 12.90 15.73 -28.95
C PHE A 355 11.54 15.91 -29.66
N LEU A 356 10.79 16.96 -29.31
CA LEU A 356 9.51 17.30 -29.94
C LEU A 356 9.67 17.67 -31.43
N ARG A 357 10.83 18.20 -31.84
CA ARG A 357 11.14 18.49 -33.24
C ARG A 357 11.50 17.22 -34.03
N GLN A 358 12.16 16.26 -33.41
CA GLN A 358 12.45 14.94 -34.01
C GLN A 358 11.18 14.08 -34.19
N LEU A 359 10.16 14.22 -33.33
CA LEU A 359 8.85 13.58 -33.52
C LEU A 359 8.16 13.94 -34.86
N LYS A 360 8.55 15.07 -35.48
CA LYS A 360 8.01 15.51 -36.78
C LYS A 360 8.77 15.00 -38.02
N GLY A 361 9.80 14.13 -37.91
CA GLY A 361 10.66 13.81 -39.08
C GLY A 361 11.36 12.43 -39.14
N ARG A 362 10.84 11.57 -40.05
CA ARG A 362 11.48 10.48 -40.83
C ARG A 362 12.25 9.31 -40.14
N THR A 363 11.98 8.12 -40.68
CA THR A 363 12.59 6.78 -40.44
C THR A 363 13.75 6.49 -41.44
N PRO A 364 14.41 5.30 -41.46
CA PRO A 364 15.20 4.68 -40.38
C PRO A 364 16.56 4.07 -40.86
N SER A 365 17.35 3.45 -39.98
CA SER A 365 18.28 2.35 -40.32
C SER A 365 18.55 1.44 -39.10
N LYS A 366 18.91 0.17 -39.33
CA LYS A 366 19.00 -0.94 -38.33
C LYS A 366 20.44 -1.39 -38.06
N ARG A 367 20.69 -2.01 -36.88
CA ARG A 367 21.44 -3.28 -36.73
C ARG A 367 21.42 -3.83 -35.29
N ASP A 368 21.85 -5.08 -35.17
CA ASP A 368 21.66 -6.01 -34.04
C ASP A 368 23.06 -6.39 -33.44
N GLU A 369 23.29 -7.23 -32.42
CA GLU A 369 22.50 -8.28 -31.74
C GLU A 369 23.18 -8.64 -30.36
N LYS A 370 22.63 -9.62 -29.61
CA LYS A 370 23.27 -10.49 -28.57
C LYS A 370 23.50 -10.00 -27.12
N THR A 371 23.62 -11.01 -26.25
CA THR A 371 23.16 -11.07 -24.86
C THR A 371 24.24 -11.56 -23.86
N LYS A 372 24.09 -11.19 -22.59
CA LYS A 372 24.37 -12.05 -21.40
C LYS A 372 23.83 -11.42 -20.11
N TYR A 373 23.41 -12.26 -19.15
CA TYR A 373 22.89 -11.87 -17.84
C TYR A 373 24.00 -11.79 -16.78
N ALA A 374 23.90 -10.81 -15.87
CA ALA A 374 24.55 -10.82 -14.55
C ALA A 374 23.80 -9.85 -13.60
N HIS A 375 23.73 -10.16 -12.30
CA HIS A 375 23.09 -9.31 -11.28
C HIS A 375 23.99 -8.14 -10.83
N HIS A 376 24.58 -7.42 -11.79
CA HIS A 376 25.34 -6.19 -11.58
C HIS A 376 25.05 -5.25 -12.76
N TRP A 377 24.78 -3.97 -12.47
CA TRP A 377 24.65 -2.96 -13.51
C TRP A 377 26.02 -2.77 -14.22
N PRO A 378 26.13 -3.00 -15.54
CA PRO A 378 27.37 -2.73 -16.25
C PRO A 378 27.64 -1.23 -16.26
N ARG A 379 28.82 -0.81 -15.81
CA ARG A 379 29.33 0.56 -15.95
C ARG A 379 29.82 0.78 -17.39
N ASP A 380 28.93 0.58 -18.35
CA ASP A 380 29.24 0.63 -19.78
C ASP A 380 28.44 1.75 -20.44
N ASN A 381 29.11 2.61 -21.22
CA ASN A 381 28.53 3.83 -21.80
C ASN A 381 27.67 3.55 -23.05
N GLY A 382 26.96 2.41 -23.06
CA GLY A 382 26.05 1.99 -24.11
C GLY A 382 24.62 2.48 -23.90
N SER A 383 23.94 2.86 -24.98
CA SER A 383 22.52 3.24 -24.94
C SER A 383 21.66 2.13 -24.33
N VAL A 384 20.92 2.45 -23.26
CA VAL A 384 19.95 1.53 -22.66
C VAL A 384 18.83 1.29 -23.67
N LYS A 385 18.46 0.02 -23.93
CA LYS A 385 17.29 -0.28 -24.76
C LYS A 385 16.02 -0.24 -23.92
N LEU A 386 14.90 0.13 -24.56
CA LEU A 386 13.60 0.36 -23.94
C LEU A 386 13.06 -0.80 -23.09
N GLU A 387 13.43 -2.03 -23.44
CA GLU A 387 13.07 -3.28 -22.76
C GLU A 387 13.91 -3.50 -21.49
N GLN A 388 15.17 -3.04 -21.48
CA GLN A 388 16.17 -3.21 -20.41
C GLN A 388 15.97 -2.26 -19.21
N LEU A 389 14.99 -1.35 -19.27
CA LEU A 389 14.64 -0.51 -18.13
C LEU A 389 14.26 -1.39 -16.92
N PRO A 390 14.76 -1.12 -15.70
CA PRO A 390 14.43 -1.90 -14.50
C PRO A 390 12.93 -2.06 -14.28
N ASN A 391 12.52 -3.28 -13.94
CA ASN A 391 11.11 -3.61 -13.70
C ASN A 391 10.52 -2.87 -12.49
N SER A 392 11.34 -2.63 -11.47
CA SER A 392 11.08 -1.71 -10.36
C SER A 392 10.61 -0.34 -10.85
N ILE A 393 11.39 0.35 -11.69
CA ILE A 393 11.03 1.67 -12.25
C ILE A 393 9.74 1.59 -13.06
N LYS A 394 9.56 0.56 -13.90
CA LYS A 394 8.31 0.35 -14.65
C LYS A 394 7.09 0.20 -13.72
N ALA A 395 7.23 -0.57 -12.63
CA ALA A 395 6.18 -0.83 -11.65
C ALA A 395 5.84 0.43 -10.82
N VAL A 396 6.84 1.21 -10.42
CA VAL A 396 6.64 2.47 -9.70
C VAL A 396 5.98 3.51 -10.60
N CYS A 397 6.37 3.61 -11.87
CA CYS A 397 5.67 4.47 -12.83
C CYS A 397 4.21 4.02 -13.04
N MET A 398 3.96 2.71 -13.17
CA MET A 398 2.61 2.14 -13.24
C MET A 398 1.78 2.53 -12.02
N LEU A 399 2.33 2.40 -10.80
CA LEU A 399 1.68 2.83 -9.56
C LEU A 399 1.23 4.29 -9.62
N TYR A 400 2.13 5.21 -9.95
CA TYR A 400 1.73 6.62 -10.02
C TYR A 400 0.77 6.93 -11.17
N CYS A 401 0.84 6.23 -12.33
CA CYS A 401 -0.17 6.33 -13.40
C CYS A 401 -1.58 5.93 -12.93
N PHE A 402 -1.73 4.79 -12.25
CA PHE A 402 -3.02 4.39 -11.66
C PHE A 402 -3.45 5.32 -10.52
N THR A 403 -2.50 5.86 -9.74
CA THR A 403 -2.79 6.79 -8.65
C THR A 403 -3.40 8.10 -9.18
N ILE A 404 -2.79 8.73 -10.20
CA ILE A 404 -3.33 9.96 -10.81
C ILE A 404 -4.60 9.74 -11.65
N GLY A 405 -4.85 8.50 -12.10
CA GLY A 405 -6.07 8.13 -12.82
C GLY A 405 -7.28 7.92 -11.93
N SER A 406 -7.08 7.24 -10.79
CA SER A 406 -8.16 6.87 -9.86
C SER A 406 -8.43 7.95 -8.80
N LEU A 407 -7.41 8.69 -8.34
CA LEU A 407 -7.54 9.71 -7.28
C LEU A 407 -7.69 11.12 -7.89
N LYS A 408 -8.73 11.32 -8.71
CA LYS A 408 -8.87 12.49 -9.60
C LYS A 408 -8.86 13.84 -8.87
N GLU A 409 -9.55 13.95 -7.74
CA GLU A 409 -9.72 15.23 -7.02
C GLU A 409 -8.43 15.73 -6.38
N ILE A 410 -7.50 14.82 -6.07
CA ILE A 410 -6.20 15.12 -5.49
C ILE A 410 -5.05 14.92 -6.49
N ARG A 411 -5.35 14.79 -7.78
CA ARG A 411 -4.36 14.58 -8.86
C ARG A 411 -3.25 15.63 -8.84
N ASN A 412 -3.62 16.90 -8.64
CA ASN A 412 -2.66 18.01 -8.66
C ASN A 412 -1.74 17.98 -7.42
N ASP A 413 -2.25 17.59 -6.24
CA ASP A 413 -1.44 17.38 -5.03
C ASP A 413 -0.41 16.26 -5.24
N ILE A 414 -0.81 15.16 -5.89
CA ILE A 414 0.06 14.03 -6.22
C ILE A 414 1.17 14.47 -7.18
N LEU A 415 0.81 15.14 -8.27
CA LEU A 415 1.77 15.62 -9.28
C LEU A 415 2.70 16.67 -8.69
N ALA A 416 2.20 17.61 -7.88
CA ALA A 416 3.01 18.58 -7.16
C ALA A 416 4.04 17.89 -6.26
N GLY A 417 3.63 16.89 -5.46
CA GLY A 417 4.53 16.11 -4.60
C GLY A 417 5.64 15.39 -5.37
N LEU A 418 5.32 14.81 -6.53
CA LEU A 418 6.32 14.20 -7.42
C LEU A 418 7.28 15.22 -8.06
N THR A 419 6.83 16.44 -8.34
CA THR A 419 7.67 17.48 -8.95
C THR A 419 8.63 18.17 -7.96
N LEU A 420 8.56 17.87 -6.67
CA LEU A 420 9.46 18.42 -5.66
C LEU A 420 10.89 17.87 -5.82
N GLY A 421 11.82 18.74 -6.21
CA GLY A 421 13.25 18.45 -6.28
C GLY A 421 13.74 18.05 -7.68
N ASP A 422 14.58 17.03 -7.74
CA ASP A 422 15.34 16.62 -8.92
C ASP A 422 14.73 15.41 -9.68
N PHE A 423 13.55 14.94 -9.26
CA PHE A 423 12.86 13.80 -9.86
C PHE A 423 12.62 13.96 -11.37
N LEU A 424 12.03 15.08 -11.80
CA LEU A 424 11.77 15.35 -13.22
C LEU A 424 13.05 15.41 -14.07
N PRO A 425 14.12 16.15 -13.68
CA PRO A 425 15.42 16.07 -14.33
C PRO A 425 15.98 14.65 -14.47
N ARG A 426 15.95 13.83 -13.40
CA ARG A 426 16.44 12.44 -13.45
C ARG A 426 15.59 11.58 -14.41
N MET A 427 14.26 11.71 -14.34
CA MET A 427 13.34 10.99 -15.22
C MET A 427 13.52 11.39 -16.70
N TRP A 428 13.77 12.68 -17.01
CA TRP A 428 14.08 13.12 -18.37
C TRP A 428 15.38 12.52 -18.90
N ARG A 429 16.44 12.50 -18.10
CA ARG A 429 17.71 11.87 -18.47
C ARG A 429 17.53 10.37 -18.75
N LEU A 430 16.80 9.66 -17.88
CA LEU A 430 16.48 8.25 -18.09
C LEU A 430 15.70 8.02 -19.40
N ILE A 431 14.70 8.85 -19.71
CA ILE A 431 13.94 8.78 -20.98
C ILE A 431 14.86 8.92 -22.20
N ASN A 432 15.81 9.86 -22.16
CA ASN A 432 16.78 10.07 -23.24
C ASN A 432 17.80 8.93 -23.35
N CYS A 433 18.20 8.31 -22.24
CA CYS A 433 19.14 7.20 -22.24
C CYS A 433 18.51 5.87 -22.68
N ALA A 434 17.20 5.68 -22.43
CA ALA A 434 16.49 4.42 -22.62
C ALA A 434 15.92 4.18 -24.04
N GLY A 435 15.95 5.17 -24.93
CA GLY A 435 15.50 4.98 -26.30
C GLY A 435 15.47 6.25 -27.14
N SER A 436 15.47 6.07 -28.46
CA SER A 436 15.26 7.16 -29.40
C SER A 436 13.78 7.56 -29.47
N VAL A 437 13.52 8.72 -30.05
CA VAL A 437 12.16 9.20 -30.37
C VAL A 437 11.32 8.17 -31.11
N LYS A 438 11.92 7.33 -31.96
CA LYS A 438 11.21 6.30 -32.75
C LYS A 438 10.73 5.16 -31.88
N ASP A 439 11.56 4.73 -30.93
CA ASP A 439 11.26 3.62 -30.03
C ASP A 439 10.11 4.03 -29.07
N TRP A 440 10.19 5.26 -28.56
CA TRP A 440 9.13 5.87 -27.76
C TRP A 440 7.83 6.10 -28.54
N ALA A 441 7.90 6.55 -29.79
CA ALA A 441 6.71 6.76 -30.63
C ALA A 441 5.95 5.45 -30.88
N VAL A 442 6.66 4.33 -31.14
CA VAL A 442 6.02 3.01 -31.29
C VAL A 442 5.26 2.62 -30.02
N LEU A 443 5.86 2.79 -28.83
CA LEU A 443 5.14 2.48 -27.58
C LEU A 443 3.90 3.35 -27.36
N LEU A 444 3.95 4.64 -27.71
CA LEU A 444 2.80 5.54 -27.59
C LEU A 444 1.66 5.21 -28.57
N THR A 445 1.95 4.56 -29.69
CA THR A 445 0.92 4.08 -30.64
C THR A 445 0.24 2.77 -30.23
N LEU A 446 0.68 2.11 -29.15
CA LEU A 446 0.06 0.87 -28.68
C LEU A 446 -1.32 1.14 -28.03
N PRO A 447 -2.31 0.27 -28.25
CA PRO A 447 -3.57 0.31 -27.51
C PRO A 447 -3.30 0.24 -25.99
N ARG A 448 -3.90 1.14 -25.22
CA ARG A 448 -3.71 1.28 -23.75
C ARG A 448 -2.29 1.67 -23.31
N ALA A 449 -1.48 2.30 -24.15
CA ALA A 449 -0.18 2.85 -23.73
C ALA A 449 -0.33 3.72 -22.46
N GLY A 450 0.37 3.34 -21.38
CA GLY A 450 0.32 4.04 -20.08
C GLY A 450 -0.80 3.62 -19.13
N TRP A 451 -1.65 2.66 -19.52
CA TRP A 451 -2.75 2.10 -18.72
C TRP A 451 -2.76 0.56 -18.77
N GLN A 452 -1.57 -0.03 -18.85
CA GLN A 452 -1.40 -1.48 -18.83
C GLN A 452 -1.31 -1.94 -17.39
N LEU A 453 -2.04 -3.01 -17.03
CA LEU A 453 -2.04 -3.55 -15.67
C LEU A 453 -0.81 -4.44 -15.37
N GLU A 454 0.28 -4.24 -16.11
CA GLU A 454 1.57 -4.92 -15.95
C GLU A 454 2.72 -3.91 -16.22
N PRO A 455 3.88 -4.02 -15.52
CA PRO A 455 4.96 -3.03 -15.60
C PRO A 455 5.49 -2.82 -17.03
N HIS A 456 5.24 -1.63 -17.58
CA HIS A 456 5.57 -1.30 -18.97
C HIS A 456 6.24 0.07 -19.13
N SER A 457 7.20 0.20 -20.06
CA SER A 457 8.02 1.41 -20.23
C SER A 457 7.22 2.66 -20.63
N SER A 458 6.02 2.51 -21.22
CA SER A 458 5.15 3.65 -21.54
C SER A 458 4.64 4.41 -20.30
N HIS A 459 4.55 3.77 -19.13
CA HIS A 459 4.16 4.46 -17.89
C HIS A 459 5.15 5.58 -17.53
N LEU A 460 6.44 5.40 -17.82
CA LEU A 460 7.49 6.41 -17.60
C LEU A 460 7.17 7.71 -18.35
N LEU A 461 6.86 7.61 -19.66
CA LEU A 461 6.44 8.76 -20.46
C LEU A 461 5.13 9.36 -19.99
N HIS A 462 4.15 8.53 -19.66
CA HIS A 462 2.81 9.00 -19.28
C HIS A 462 2.83 9.74 -17.93
N LEU A 463 3.68 9.29 -17.00
CA LEU A 463 3.96 9.96 -15.73
C LEU A 463 4.76 11.26 -15.96
N PHE A 464 5.84 11.23 -16.74
CA PHE A 464 6.65 12.40 -17.07
C PHE A 464 5.80 13.50 -17.72
N ALA A 465 5.04 13.18 -18.77
CA ALA A 465 4.16 14.12 -19.45
C ALA A 465 3.12 14.73 -18.51
N SER A 466 2.52 13.91 -17.63
CA SER A 466 1.56 14.40 -16.63
C SER A 466 2.19 15.36 -15.63
N ALA A 467 3.36 15.02 -15.09
CA ALA A 467 4.09 15.85 -14.13
C ALA A 467 4.61 17.15 -14.76
N THR A 468 5.14 17.11 -15.99
CA THR A 468 5.55 18.33 -16.70
C THR A 468 4.37 19.22 -17.07
N SER A 469 3.22 18.64 -17.44
CA SER A 469 2.02 19.43 -17.76
C SER A 469 1.47 20.16 -16.53
N ASN A 470 1.67 19.63 -15.33
CA ASN A 470 1.26 20.23 -14.07
C ASN A 470 2.22 21.34 -13.57
N LEU A 471 3.39 21.51 -14.20
CA LEU A 471 4.29 22.65 -13.95
C LEU A 471 4.08 23.80 -14.95
N LEU A 472 3.29 23.58 -16.00
CA LEU A 472 2.99 24.54 -17.07
C LEU A 472 1.58 25.14 -16.96
N MET A 473 0.79 24.68 -15.98
CA MET A 473 -0.51 25.21 -15.57
C MET A 473 -0.38 25.86 -14.19
#